data_AF-A0AAD5TA95-F1
#
_entry.id   AF-A0AAD5TA95-F1
#
_cell.length_a   1.000
_cell.length_b   1.000
_cell.length_c   1.000
_cell.angle_alpha   90.00
_cell.angle_beta   90.00
_cell.angle_gamma   90.00
#
_symmetry.space_group_name_H-M   'P 1'
#
loop_
_entity.id
_entity.type
_entity.pdbx_description
1 polymer ?
#
loop_
_entity_poly.entity_id
_entity_poly.type
_entity_poly.pdbx_seq_one_letter_code
_entity_poly.pdbx_strand_id
1 'polypeptide(L)'
;MKLLQKGIIIERETSMEDPNEVFIKLLAPFSVLCAEAQLMKLKLPLQADNKYTRNFSIISTPRRTKFDDLVNFCKKLLPVDIDTKTQSATFKRKDLARFKGGDAHVTDIATIQTRFFRDSHRSLLTYNLISHVEITVPITTIVSKQKERKGIDYLLSEGFYSAMFHLHDDDSKEKSKRDFLKHEWVQKYFATQPIDEVAAYFGETVGLYFAFVGFYIMWLLIATTLGIIVVLYVAMTEILTGSSYLTTI
;
A
#
# COMPACT_ATOMS: atom_id res chain seq x y z
N MET A 1 25.40 11.16 -17.27
CA MET A 1 26.33 10.79 -16.19
C MET A 1 25.85 11.09 -14.76
N LYS A 2 24.89 12.00 -14.52
CA LYS A 2 24.43 12.34 -13.15
C LYS A 2 23.74 11.20 -12.38
N LEU A 3 22.99 10.33 -13.07
CA LEU A 3 22.36 9.16 -12.44
C LEU A 3 23.42 8.13 -11.94
N LEU A 4 24.49 7.95 -12.72
CA LEU A 4 25.63 7.12 -12.31
C LEU A 4 26.37 7.71 -11.11
N GLN A 5 26.51 9.05 -11.04
CA GLN A 5 27.08 9.74 -9.88
C GLN A 5 26.25 9.54 -8.61
N LYS A 6 24.93 9.38 -8.74
CA LYS A 6 24.02 9.02 -7.63
C LYS A 6 24.07 7.53 -7.27
N GLY A 7 24.84 6.72 -7.99
CA GLY A 7 25.01 5.29 -7.72
C GLY A 7 23.90 4.41 -8.29
N ILE A 8 23.08 4.91 -9.21
CA ILE A 8 22.06 4.11 -9.91
C ILE A 8 22.73 3.32 -11.02
N ILE A 9 22.44 2.02 -11.12
CA ILE A 9 22.87 1.14 -12.20
C ILE A 9 21.85 1.26 -13.34
N ILE A 10 22.36 1.39 -14.56
CA ILE A 10 21.54 1.60 -15.75
C ILE A 10 21.88 0.49 -16.75
N GLU A 11 20.87 -0.23 -17.20
CA GLU A 11 20.97 -1.23 -18.26
C GLU A 11 20.04 -0.84 -19.40
N ARG A 12 20.52 -0.96 -20.64
CA ARG A 12 19.77 -0.62 -21.85
C ARG A 12 19.47 -1.91 -22.61
N GLU A 13 18.20 -2.10 -22.96
CA GLU A 13 17.73 -3.25 -23.73
C GLU A 13 16.86 -2.75 -24.89
N THR A 14 17.01 -3.33 -26.08
CA THR A 14 16.14 -3.06 -27.23
C THR A 14 14.97 -4.03 -27.21
N SER A 15 13.77 -3.56 -27.58
CA SER A 15 12.60 -4.41 -27.66
C SER A 15 12.80 -5.54 -28.67
N MET A 16 12.23 -6.70 -28.37
CA MET A 16 12.24 -7.87 -29.25
C MET A 16 11.16 -7.74 -30.34
N GLU A 17 10.11 -6.96 -30.09
CA GLU A 17 8.98 -6.76 -31.01
C GLU A 17 9.28 -5.62 -32.00
N ASP A 18 9.73 -4.48 -31.49
CA ASP A 18 10.00 -3.27 -32.28
C ASP A 18 11.46 -2.80 -32.13
N PRO A 19 12.29 -2.86 -33.19
CA PRO A 19 13.71 -2.46 -33.12
C PRO A 19 13.95 -0.98 -32.76
N ASN A 20 12.92 -0.14 -32.93
CA ASN A 20 12.98 1.29 -32.62
C ASN A 20 12.68 1.57 -31.13
N GLU A 21 12.14 0.60 -30.40
CA GLU A 21 11.86 0.73 -28.98
C GLU A 21 13.05 0.32 -28.13
N VAL A 22 13.36 1.17 -27.15
CA VAL A 22 14.51 1.01 -26.26
C VAL A 22 14.01 1.15 -24.84
N PHE A 23 14.21 0.10 -24.06
CA PHE A 23 13.96 0.09 -22.62
C PHE A 23 15.23 0.40 -21.85
N ILE A 24 15.09 1.24 -20.83
CA ILE A 24 16.16 1.57 -19.90
C ILE A 24 15.75 1.07 -18.53
N LYS A 25 16.43 0.04 -18.05
CA LYS A 25 16.24 -0.50 -16.71
C LYS A 25 17.08 0.31 -15.72
N LEU A 26 16.44 0.73 -14.64
CA LEU A 26 17.07 1.50 -13.57
C LEU A 26 17.07 0.65 -12.30
N LEU A 27 18.27 0.36 -11.79
CA LEU A 27 18.45 -0.43 -10.59
C LEU A 27 19.15 0.41 -9.51
N ALA A 28 18.47 0.63 -8.39
CA ALA A 28 19.04 1.30 -7.23
C ALA A 28 19.65 0.26 -6.26
N PRO A 29 20.97 0.29 -6.01
CA PRO A 29 21.60 -0.58 -5.02
C PRO A 29 21.09 -0.31 -3.60
N PHE A 30 21.18 -1.33 -2.73
CA PHE A 30 20.69 -1.24 -1.34
C PHE A 30 21.28 -0.04 -0.57
N SER A 31 22.56 0.29 -0.77
CA SER A 31 23.21 1.44 -0.13
C SER A 31 22.58 2.78 -0.51
N VAL A 32 22.20 2.93 -1.79
CA VAL A 32 21.57 4.13 -2.34
C VAL A 32 20.13 4.23 -1.82
N LEU A 33 19.41 3.12 -1.81
CA LEU A 33 18.07 3.02 -1.21
C LEU A 33 18.08 3.39 0.27
N CYS A 34 19.06 2.91 1.05
CA CYS A 34 19.19 3.28 2.45
C CYS A 34 19.41 4.79 2.62
N ALA A 35 20.28 5.39 1.82
CA ALA A 35 20.56 6.82 1.90
C ALA A 35 19.28 7.63 1.60
N GLU A 36 18.55 7.29 0.54
CA GLU A 36 17.30 7.96 0.18
C GLU A 36 16.22 7.75 1.25
N ALA A 37 16.08 6.54 1.78
CA ALA A 37 15.11 6.25 2.84
C ALA A 37 15.38 7.09 4.11
N GLN A 38 16.66 7.35 4.44
CA GLN A 38 17.03 8.24 5.54
C GLN A 38 16.70 9.70 5.23
N LEU A 39 16.94 10.17 4.00
CA LEU A 39 16.60 11.53 3.57
C LEU A 39 15.09 11.78 3.62
N MET A 40 14.31 10.82 3.12
CA MET A 40 12.85 10.84 3.17
C MET A 40 12.26 10.60 4.57
N LYS A 41 13.10 10.27 5.56
CA LYS A 41 12.68 9.90 6.93
C LYS A 41 11.64 8.77 6.94
N LEU A 42 11.80 7.79 6.04
CA LEU A 42 10.89 6.65 5.90
C LEU A 42 10.71 5.94 7.25
N LYS A 43 9.47 5.70 7.66
CA LYS A 43 9.18 4.93 8.89
C LYS A 43 9.09 3.45 8.55
N LEU A 44 9.82 2.64 9.29
CA LEU A 44 9.84 1.18 9.13
C LEU A 44 9.50 0.48 10.44
N PRO A 45 8.91 -0.73 10.38
CA PRO A 45 8.56 -1.48 11.57
C PRO A 45 9.80 -1.95 12.32
N LEU A 46 9.77 -1.78 13.64
CA LEU A 46 10.78 -2.29 14.56
C LEU A 46 10.59 -3.79 14.81
N GLN A 47 11.68 -4.47 15.12
CA GLN A 47 11.60 -5.83 15.64
C GLN A 47 10.83 -5.84 16.96
N ALA A 48 9.94 -6.82 17.10
CA ALA A 48 9.19 -7.01 18.33
C ALA A 48 10.18 -7.50 19.39
N ASP A 49 10.56 -6.60 20.30
CA ASP A 49 11.39 -6.97 21.43
C ASP A 49 10.46 -7.58 22.51
N ASN A 50 10.47 -8.90 22.64
CA ASN A 50 9.64 -9.64 23.63
C ASN A 50 9.88 -9.17 25.08
N LYS A 51 10.93 -8.39 25.33
CA LYS A 51 11.27 -7.84 26.65
C LYS A 51 10.31 -6.73 27.12
N TYR A 52 9.56 -6.10 26.22
CA TYR A 52 8.66 -4.98 26.52
C TYR A 52 7.21 -5.24 26.13
N THR A 53 6.77 -6.51 26.08
CA THR A 53 5.36 -6.82 26.30
C THR A 53 5.02 -6.52 27.75
N ARG A 54 4.94 -5.22 28.11
CA ARG A 54 4.07 -4.84 29.21
C ARG A 54 2.71 -5.37 28.80
N ASN A 55 2.23 -6.38 29.54
CA ASN A 55 0.83 -6.65 29.67
C ASN A 55 0.19 -5.34 30.12
N PHE A 56 -0.16 -4.48 29.16
CA PHE A 56 -1.10 -3.41 29.41
C PHE A 56 -2.44 -4.13 29.49
N SER A 57 -2.63 -4.86 30.60
CA SER A 57 -3.95 -5.15 31.12
C SER A 57 -4.51 -3.79 31.46
N ILE A 58 -5.10 -3.15 30.45
CA ILE A 58 -6.11 -2.13 30.70
C ILE A 58 -7.04 -2.83 31.68
N ILE A 59 -7.09 -2.32 32.92
CA ILE A 59 -8.15 -2.64 33.86
C ILE A 59 -9.40 -1.98 33.26
N SER A 60 -9.89 -2.53 32.15
CA SER A 60 -11.18 -2.20 31.59
C SER A 60 -12.14 -3.04 32.39
N THR A 61 -12.69 -2.46 33.45
CA THR A 61 -13.95 -2.92 34.02
C THR A 61 -14.91 -3.15 32.84
N PRO A 62 -15.40 -4.38 32.61
CA PRO A 62 -16.18 -4.67 31.42
C PRO A 62 -17.59 -4.15 31.64
N ARG A 63 -17.80 -2.86 31.36
CA ARG A 63 -19.16 -2.33 31.22
C ARG A 63 -19.63 -2.71 29.83
N ARG A 64 -20.13 -3.96 29.69
CA ARG A 64 -20.73 -4.45 28.44
C ARG A 64 -21.84 -3.48 28.04
N THR A 65 -21.62 -2.75 26.96
CA THR A 65 -22.65 -1.92 26.33
C THR A 65 -23.13 -2.60 25.06
N LYS A 66 -24.35 -2.31 24.60
CA LYS A 66 -24.84 -2.78 23.28
C LYS A 66 -23.93 -2.36 22.11
N PHE A 67 -23.06 -1.38 22.35
CA PHE A 67 -22.00 -0.94 21.43
C PHE A 67 -20.91 -2.01 21.28
N ASP A 68 -20.57 -2.76 22.32
CA ASP A 68 -19.60 -3.86 22.24
C ASP A 68 -20.12 -5.00 21.37
N ASP A 69 -21.43 -5.27 21.39
CA ASP A 69 -22.05 -6.28 20.52
C ASP A 69 -22.05 -5.85 19.05
N LEU A 70 -22.30 -4.56 18.78
CA LEU A 70 -22.18 -3.98 17.44
C LEU A 70 -20.72 -3.99 16.97
N VAL A 71 -19.77 -3.63 17.84
CA VAL A 71 -18.34 -3.67 17.54
C VAL A 71 -17.87 -5.11 17.31
N ASN A 72 -18.38 -6.08 18.06
CA ASN A 72 -18.09 -7.49 17.87
C ASN A 72 -18.71 -8.04 16.58
N PHE A 73 -19.91 -7.58 16.21
CA PHE A 73 -20.51 -7.85 14.91
C PHE A 73 -19.67 -7.25 13.77
N CYS A 74 -19.23 -6.00 13.89
CA CYS A 74 -18.34 -5.35 12.93
C CYS A 74 -16.97 -6.05 12.85
N LYS A 75 -16.39 -6.49 13.97
CA LYS A 75 -15.15 -7.28 14.01
C LYS A 75 -15.31 -8.67 13.40
N LYS A 76 -16.50 -9.27 13.47
CA LYS A 76 -16.82 -10.54 12.82
C LYS A 76 -17.04 -10.35 11.31
N LEU A 77 -17.57 -9.20 10.90
CA LEU A 77 -17.78 -8.83 9.50
C LEU A 77 -16.48 -8.35 8.82
N LEU A 78 -15.56 -7.79 9.61
CA LEU A 78 -14.23 -7.33 9.22
C LEU A 78 -13.22 -7.87 10.24
N PRO A 79 -12.66 -9.08 10.03
CA PRO A 79 -11.48 -9.52 10.77
C PRO A 79 -10.27 -8.73 10.27
N VAL A 80 -10.28 -7.43 10.55
CA VAL A 80 -9.09 -6.58 10.44
C VAL A 80 -8.29 -6.89 11.70
N ASP A 81 -7.31 -7.78 11.56
CA ASP A 81 -6.33 -8.04 12.61
C ASP A 81 -5.39 -6.84 12.69
N ILE A 82 -5.83 -5.79 13.39
CA ILE A 82 -5.00 -4.61 13.61
C ILE A 82 -3.93 -5.04 14.62
N ASP A 83 -2.75 -5.42 14.15
CA ASP A 83 -1.58 -5.63 14.99
C ASP A 83 -1.10 -4.27 15.54
N THR A 84 -1.82 -3.81 16.57
CA THR A 84 -1.53 -2.59 17.33
C THR A 84 -0.19 -2.64 18.06
N LYS A 85 0.50 -3.78 18.06
CA LYS A 85 1.80 -3.97 18.74
C LYS A 85 2.98 -3.63 17.85
N THR A 86 2.80 -3.51 16.53
CA THR A 86 3.90 -3.18 15.64
C THR A 86 4.27 -1.69 15.77
N GLN A 87 5.36 -1.44 16.49
CA GLN A 87 5.96 -0.10 16.57
C GLN A 87 6.76 0.19 15.30
N SER A 88 6.74 1.46 14.86
CA SER A 88 7.57 1.93 13.75
C SER A 88 8.48 3.07 14.18
N ALA A 89 9.63 3.18 13.54
CA ALA A 89 10.58 4.27 13.77
C ALA A 89 11.13 4.78 12.44
N THR A 90 11.61 6.03 12.44
CA THR A 90 12.31 6.60 11.28
C THR A 90 13.60 5.81 11.02
N PHE A 91 13.76 5.40 9.77
CA PHE A 91 14.87 4.58 9.32
C PHE A 91 16.22 5.30 9.50
N LYS A 92 17.18 4.56 10.05
CA LYS A 92 18.58 4.97 10.14
C LYS A 92 19.45 3.78 9.76
N ARG A 93 20.36 3.98 8.81
CA ARG A 93 21.23 2.90 8.30
C ARG A 93 22.10 2.27 9.39
N LYS A 94 22.55 3.07 10.37
CA LYS A 94 23.35 2.59 11.52
C LYS A 94 22.58 1.63 12.44
N ASP A 95 21.25 1.76 12.49
CA ASP A 95 20.38 1.00 13.38
C ASP A 95 19.61 -0.09 12.59
N LEU A 96 20.15 -0.56 11.46
CA LEU A 96 19.49 -1.49 10.54
C LEU A 96 18.95 -2.75 11.26
N ALA A 97 19.75 -3.32 12.17
CA ALA A 97 19.40 -4.51 12.93
C ALA A 97 18.16 -4.34 13.83
N ARG A 98 17.78 -3.10 14.17
CA ARG A 98 16.58 -2.82 14.99
C ARG A 98 15.28 -2.98 14.21
N PHE A 99 15.34 -2.95 12.87
CA PHE A 99 14.17 -3.01 12.00
C PHE A 99 13.86 -4.47 11.61
N LYS A 100 12.57 -4.78 11.38
CA LYS A 100 12.17 -6.13 10.95
C LYS A 100 12.89 -6.50 9.64
N GLY A 101 13.54 -7.66 9.62
CA GLY A 101 14.29 -8.15 8.45
C GLY A 101 15.66 -7.49 8.21
N GLY A 102 16.15 -6.68 9.16
CA GLY A 102 17.47 -6.04 9.08
C GLY A 102 18.56 -6.68 9.95
N ASP A 103 18.23 -7.72 10.73
CA ASP A 103 19.20 -8.41 11.59
C ASP A 103 20.04 -9.42 10.80
N ALA A 104 21.35 -9.18 10.78
CA ALA A 104 22.33 -10.00 10.09
C ALA A 104 22.55 -11.38 10.74
N HIS A 105 22.14 -11.57 12.00
CA HIS A 105 22.23 -12.87 12.67
C HIS A 105 21.08 -13.82 12.30
N VAL A 106 19.92 -13.26 11.93
CA VAL A 106 18.71 -14.02 11.59
C VAL A 106 18.58 -14.20 10.08
N THR A 107 19.00 -13.21 9.31
CA THR A 107 18.82 -13.20 7.85
C THR A 107 20.14 -13.01 7.11
N ASP A 108 20.31 -13.75 6.01
CA ASP A 108 21.48 -13.63 5.15
C ASP A 108 21.60 -12.22 4.56
N ILE A 109 22.83 -11.74 4.39
CA ILE A 109 23.12 -10.39 3.87
C ILE A 109 22.47 -10.16 2.50
N ALA A 110 22.48 -11.18 1.63
CA ALA A 110 21.86 -11.11 0.31
C ALA A 110 20.32 -10.97 0.40
N THR A 111 19.70 -11.65 1.37
CA THR A 111 18.27 -11.56 1.62
C THR A 111 17.90 -10.20 2.21
N ILE A 112 18.72 -9.64 3.10
CA ILE A 112 18.52 -8.28 3.61
C ILE A 112 18.55 -7.27 2.46
N GLN A 113 19.56 -7.34 1.59
CA GLN A 113 19.69 -6.39 0.49
C GLN A 113 18.53 -6.45 -0.51
N THR A 114 17.92 -7.62 -0.68
CA THR A 114 16.85 -7.83 -1.67
C THR A 114 15.44 -7.69 -1.09
N ARG A 115 15.23 -8.07 0.17
CA ARG A 115 13.89 -8.17 0.79
C ARG A 115 13.63 -7.21 1.96
N PHE A 116 14.63 -6.49 2.47
CA PHE A 116 14.42 -5.55 3.58
C PHE A 116 13.44 -4.44 3.21
N PHE A 117 13.67 -3.78 2.07
CA PHE A 117 12.71 -2.85 1.50
C PHE A 117 11.69 -3.62 0.65
N ARG A 118 10.40 -3.35 0.88
CA ARG A 118 9.32 -3.87 0.04
C ARG A 118 9.46 -3.33 -1.38
N ASP A 119 8.92 -4.04 -2.36
CA ASP A 119 9.02 -3.63 -3.77
C ASP A 119 8.39 -2.24 -4.00
N SER A 120 7.27 -1.95 -3.34
CA SER A 120 6.66 -0.62 -3.28
C SER A 120 7.61 0.46 -2.76
N HIS A 121 8.33 0.20 -1.65
CA HIS A 121 9.34 1.13 -1.12
C HIS A 121 10.52 1.29 -2.06
N ARG A 122 11.01 0.21 -2.68
CA ARG A 122 12.11 0.27 -3.64
C ARG A 122 11.73 1.14 -4.85
N SER A 123 10.52 0.93 -5.38
CA SER A 123 9.93 1.71 -6.46
C SER A 123 9.78 3.19 -6.09
N LEU A 124 9.28 3.49 -4.88
CA LEU A 124 9.12 4.84 -4.35
C LEU A 124 10.46 5.55 -4.18
N LEU A 125 11.43 4.91 -3.53
CA LEU A 125 12.76 5.47 -3.28
C LEU A 125 13.49 5.72 -4.60
N THR A 126 13.41 4.78 -5.54
CA THR A 126 14.02 4.91 -6.87
C THR A 126 13.38 6.04 -7.66
N TYR A 127 12.04 6.16 -7.64
CA TYR A 127 11.35 7.27 -8.28
C TYR A 127 11.78 8.62 -7.68
N ASN A 128 11.80 8.74 -6.35
CA ASN A 128 12.25 9.97 -5.69
C ASN A 128 13.69 10.33 -6.07
N LEU A 129 14.61 9.37 -6.11
CA LEU A 129 15.98 9.61 -6.56
C LEU A 129 16.02 10.20 -7.97
N ILE A 130 15.24 9.64 -8.89
CA ILE A 130 15.22 10.06 -10.30
C ILE A 130 14.56 11.44 -10.45
N SER A 131 13.47 11.70 -9.73
CA SER A 131 12.73 12.97 -9.79
C SER A 131 13.53 14.14 -9.22
N HIS A 132 14.42 13.90 -8.25
CA HIS A 132 15.27 14.95 -7.68
C HIS A 132 16.62 15.12 -8.40
N VAL A 133 16.89 14.40 -9.49
CA VAL A 133 18.10 14.60 -10.29
C VAL A 133 17.94 15.89 -11.11
N GLU A 134 18.85 16.84 -10.88
CA GLU A 134 18.91 18.06 -11.66
C GLU A 134 19.38 17.78 -13.09
N ILE A 135 18.60 18.20 -14.06
CA ILE A 135 18.94 18.02 -15.47
C ILE A 135 19.62 19.28 -15.96
N THR A 136 20.90 19.17 -16.29
CA THR A 136 21.60 20.23 -17.02
C THR A 136 21.48 19.91 -18.49
N VAL A 137 20.38 20.31 -19.13
CA VAL A 137 20.34 20.36 -20.59
C VAL A 137 20.84 21.73 -21.03
N PRO A 138 21.97 21.83 -21.74
CA PRO A 138 22.32 23.08 -22.42
C PRO A 138 21.35 23.24 -23.60
N ILE A 139 20.35 24.11 -23.48
CA ILE A 139 19.51 24.49 -24.62
C ILE A 139 19.57 26.00 -24.84
N THR A 140 19.90 26.32 -26.08
CA THR A 140 20.13 27.61 -26.76
C THR A 140 18.85 28.42 -27.04
N THR A 141 17.70 28.09 -26.46
CA THR A 141 16.46 28.85 -26.68
C THR A 141 16.25 29.90 -25.59
N ILE A 142 16.34 31.15 -26.03
CA ILE A 142 16.43 32.40 -25.25
C ILE A 142 15.16 32.70 -24.43
N VAL A 143 14.07 31.95 -24.60
CA VAL A 143 12.75 32.35 -24.08
C VAL A 143 11.94 31.15 -23.61
N SER A 144 12.19 30.68 -22.39
CA SER A 144 11.12 30.06 -21.61
C SER A 144 11.36 30.26 -20.12
N LYS A 145 10.32 30.78 -19.45
CA LYS A 145 10.19 30.97 -17.99
C LYS A 145 10.85 29.81 -17.24
N GLN A 146 11.54 30.13 -16.13
CA GLN A 146 12.13 29.15 -15.19
C GLN A 146 11.07 28.23 -14.58
N LYS A 147 10.54 27.27 -15.36
CA LYS A 147 9.94 26.07 -14.80
C LYS A 147 11.11 25.24 -14.31
N GLU A 148 11.10 24.80 -13.05
CA GLU A 148 12.17 23.97 -12.52
C GLU A 148 12.35 22.73 -13.41
N ARG A 149 13.43 22.70 -14.21
CA ARG A 149 13.75 21.60 -15.14
C ARG A 149 14.39 20.46 -14.36
N LYS A 150 13.62 19.83 -13.48
CA LYS A 150 14.10 18.78 -12.57
C LYS A 150 13.37 17.47 -12.83
N GLY A 151 14.12 16.39 -12.78
CA GLY A 151 13.57 15.04 -12.75
C GLY A 151 13.03 14.50 -14.07
N ILE A 152 12.63 13.23 -13.99
CA ILE A 152 12.09 12.47 -15.12
C ILE A 152 10.78 13.04 -15.66
N ASP A 153 9.94 13.64 -14.81
CA ASP A 153 8.66 14.21 -15.23
C ASP A 153 8.83 15.31 -16.29
N TYR A 154 9.91 16.11 -16.18
CA TYR A 154 10.26 17.09 -17.21
C TYR A 154 10.62 16.40 -18.53
N LEU A 155 11.46 15.36 -18.50
CA LEU A 155 11.89 14.65 -19.71
C LEU A 155 10.74 13.91 -20.40
N LEU A 156 9.78 13.37 -19.62
CA LEU A 156 8.55 12.80 -20.15
C LEU A 156 7.68 13.87 -20.81
N SER A 157 7.54 15.05 -20.19
CA SER A 157 6.72 16.14 -20.74
C SER A 157 7.27 16.74 -22.04
N GLU A 158 8.59 16.74 -22.21
CA GLU A 158 9.27 17.21 -23.42
C GLU A 158 9.37 16.12 -24.50
N GLY A 159 8.91 14.89 -24.23
CA GLY A 159 8.93 13.78 -25.18
C GLY A 159 10.30 13.13 -25.41
N PHE A 160 11.28 13.36 -24.52
CA PHE A 160 12.56 12.63 -24.57
C PHE A 160 12.40 11.15 -24.18
N TYR A 161 11.44 10.86 -23.30
CA TYR A 161 11.05 9.50 -22.95
C TYR A 161 9.55 9.31 -23.21
N SER A 162 9.18 8.13 -23.71
CA SER A 162 7.79 7.80 -23.98
C SER A 162 7.00 7.54 -22.68
N ALA A 163 7.57 6.73 -21.78
CA ALA A 163 6.93 6.37 -20.52
C ALA A 163 7.97 6.00 -19.45
N MET A 164 7.54 6.05 -18.19
CA MET A 164 8.24 5.48 -17.05
C MET A 164 7.23 4.66 -16.25
N PHE A 165 7.59 3.41 -15.94
CA PHE A 165 6.74 2.50 -15.18
C PHE A 165 7.59 1.56 -14.33
N HIS A 166 6.99 1.07 -13.24
CA HIS A 166 7.58 0.03 -12.41
C HIS A 166 7.24 -1.34 -13.00
N LEU A 167 8.16 -2.30 -12.85
CA LEU A 167 7.90 -3.67 -13.24
C LEU A 167 7.10 -4.38 -12.14
N HIS A 168 6.02 -5.03 -12.53
CA HIS A 168 5.24 -5.90 -11.67
C HIS A 168 5.81 -7.31 -11.66
N ASP A 169 5.47 -8.08 -10.62
CA ASP A 169 5.78 -9.50 -10.62
C ASP A 169 5.08 -10.19 -11.79
N ASP A 170 5.78 -11.16 -12.38
CA ASP A 170 5.27 -11.95 -13.50
C ASP A 170 4.11 -12.85 -13.05
N ASP A 171 3.06 -12.88 -13.87
CA ASP A 171 1.87 -13.70 -13.68
C ASP A 171 2.17 -15.20 -13.90
N SER A 172 3.25 -15.53 -14.62
CA SER A 172 3.64 -16.92 -14.91
C SER A 172 4.18 -17.68 -13.68
N LYS A 173 4.54 -16.97 -12.62
CA LYS A 173 5.07 -17.56 -11.39
C LYS A 173 3.92 -17.77 -10.42
N GLU A 174 3.46 -19.03 -10.25
CA GLU A 174 2.38 -19.49 -9.35
C GLU A 174 2.59 -19.16 -7.84
N LYS A 175 3.60 -18.37 -7.49
CA LYS A 175 3.92 -17.93 -6.12
C LYS A 175 4.26 -16.44 -6.04
N SER A 176 3.92 -15.65 -7.06
CA SER A 176 4.13 -14.21 -7.03
C SER A 176 3.13 -13.52 -6.10
N LYS A 177 3.50 -12.35 -5.55
CA LYS A 177 2.58 -11.57 -4.71
C LYS A 177 1.35 -11.13 -5.51
N ARG A 178 1.55 -10.85 -6.80
CA ARG A 178 0.48 -10.47 -7.72
C ARG A 178 -0.54 -11.59 -7.89
N ASP A 179 -0.07 -12.83 -8.07
CA ASP A 179 -0.96 -13.98 -8.21
C ASP A 179 -1.72 -14.28 -6.91
N PHE A 180 -1.06 -14.15 -5.76
CA PHE A 180 -1.71 -14.21 -4.45
C PHE A 180 -2.82 -13.16 -4.31
N LEU A 181 -2.54 -11.89 -4.63
CA LEU A 181 -3.54 -10.81 -4.56
C LEU A 181 -4.69 -11.02 -5.56
N LYS A 182 -4.42 -11.59 -6.74
CA LYS A 182 -5.47 -11.92 -7.70
C LYS A 182 -6.44 -12.96 -7.13
N HIS A 183 -5.92 -14.04 -6.55
CA HIS A 183 -6.74 -15.15 -6.04
C HIS A 183 -7.40 -14.86 -4.70
N GLU A 184 -6.69 -14.24 -3.75
CA GLU A 184 -7.19 -14.03 -2.39
C GLU A 184 -7.97 -12.73 -2.22
N TRP A 185 -7.70 -11.71 -3.04
CA TRP A 185 -8.37 -10.42 -2.94
C TRP A 185 -9.36 -10.15 -4.08
N VAL A 186 -8.92 -10.23 -5.34
CA VAL A 186 -9.78 -9.81 -6.48
C VAL A 186 -10.88 -10.83 -6.77
N GLN A 187 -10.56 -12.13 -6.76
CA GLN A 187 -11.51 -13.18 -7.11
C GLN A 187 -12.47 -13.55 -5.96
N LYS A 188 -12.12 -13.22 -4.71
CA LYS A 188 -12.93 -13.54 -3.53
C LYS A 188 -13.74 -12.35 -3.04
N TYR A 189 -14.95 -12.20 -3.55
CA TYR A 189 -15.85 -11.08 -3.23
C TYR A 189 -16.33 -11.04 -1.76
N PHE A 190 -16.48 -12.21 -1.12
CA PHE A 190 -16.99 -12.32 0.26
C PHE A 190 -15.89 -12.59 1.30
N ALA A 191 -14.63 -12.60 0.89
CA ALA A 191 -13.51 -12.74 1.81
C ALA A 191 -13.12 -11.38 2.40
N THR A 192 -12.40 -11.44 3.52
CA THR A 192 -11.79 -10.24 4.09
C THR A 192 -10.68 -9.74 3.19
N GLN A 193 -10.65 -8.43 2.95
CA GLN A 193 -9.63 -7.82 2.11
C GLN A 193 -8.26 -7.90 2.81
N PRO A 194 -7.21 -8.43 2.16
CA PRO A 194 -5.86 -8.47 2.72
C PRO A 194 -5.18 -7.10 2.55
N ILE A 195 -5.63 -6.10 3.30
CA ILE A 195 -5.20 -4.70 3.16
C ILE A 195 -3.68 -4.52 3.31
N ASP A 196 -3.06 -5.23 4.24
CA ASP A 196 -1.60 -5.12 4.46
C ASP A 196 -0.79 -5.59 3.25
N GLU A 197 -1.25 -6.63 2.55
CA GLU A 197 -0.61 -7.15 1.34
C GLU A 197 -0.84 -6.23 0.14
N VAL A 198 -2.04 -5.65 0.02
CA VAL A 198 -2.35 -4.63 -0.98
C VAL A 198 -1.46 -3.40 -0.78
N ALA A 199 -1.33 -2.93 0.47
CA ALA A 199 -0.44 -1.82 0.82
C ALA A 199 1.04 -2.17 0.59
N ALA A 200 1.45 -3.40 0.88
CA ALA A 200 2.83 -3.85 0.66
C ALA A 200 3.19 -3.90 -0.84
N TYR A 201 2.24 -4.24 -1.72
CA TYR A 201 2.46 -4.35 -3.16
C TYR A 201 2.29 -3.01 -3.90
N PHE A 202 1.15 -2.33 -3.71
CA PHE A 202 0.81 -1.10 -4.43
C PHE A 202 1.24 0.19 -3.71
N GLY A 203 1.64 0.09 -2.44
CA GLY A 203 1.97 1.23 -1.59
C GLY A 203 0.83 1.63 -0.66
N GLU A 204 1.18 2.43 0.36
CA GLU A 204 0.30 2.77 1.47
C GLU A 204 -0.92 3.59 1.04
N THR A 205 -0.77 4.47 0.06
CA THR A 205 -1.88 5.30 -0.45
C THR A 205 -2.99 4.45 -1.07
N VAL A 206 -2.62 3.45 -1.87
CA VAL A 206 -3.57 2.52 -2.51
C VAL A 206 -4.18 1.59 -1.47
N GLY A 207 -3.38 1.08 -0.54
CA GLY A 207 -3.88 0.29 0.59
C GLY A 207 -4.91 1.05 1.43
N LEU A 208 -4.64 2.32 1.74
CA LEU A 208 -5.56 3.18 2.49
C LEU A 208 -6.86 3.44 1.73
N TYR A 209 -6.79 3.64 0.42
CA TYR A 209 -7.98 3.79 -0.43
C TYR A 209 -8.91 2.57 -0.30
N PHE A 210 -8.38 1.36 -0.48
CA PHE A 210 -9.20 0.14 -0.36
C PHE A 210 -9.68 -0.13 1.07
N ALA A 211 -8.86 0.18 2.07
CA ALA A 211 -9.29 0.12 3.47
C ALA A 211 -10.50 1.04 3.73
N PHE A 212 -10.46 2.26 3.19
CA PHE A 212 -11.56 3.21 3.29
C PHE A 212 -12.80 2.75 2.53
N VAL A 213 -12.65 2.18 1.33
CA VAL A 213 -13.77 1.62 0.56
C VAL A 213 -14.45 0.48 1.32
N GLY A 214 -13.67 -0.45 1.89
CA GLY A 214 -14.21 -1.54 2.72
C GLY A 214 -14.96 -1.02 3.95
N PHE A 215 -14.39 -0.03 4.64
CA PHE A 215 -15.04 0.65 5.75
C PHE A 215 -16.36 1.32 5.34
N TYR A 216 -16.38 2.02 4.21
CA TYR A 216 -17.57 2.71 3.71
C TYR A 216 -18.70 1.74 3.35
N ILE A 217 -18.40 0.64 2.66
CA ILE A 217 -19.38 -0.39 2.31
C ILE A 217 -19.98 -1.01 3.57
N MET A 218 -19.19 -1.23 4.63
CA MET A 218 -19.73 -1.72 5.90
C MET A 218 -20.80 -0.77 6.48
N TRP A 219 -20.55 0.54 6.51
CA TRP A 219 -21.55 1.50 7.00
C TRP A 219 -22.81 1.52 6.14
N LEU A 220 -22.65 1.38 4.82
CA LEU A 220 -23.79 1.21 3.92
C LEU A 220 -24.59 -0.04 4.24
N LEU A 221 -23.95 -1.19 4.50
CA LEU A 221 -24.65 -2.43 4.86
C LEU A 221 -25.48 -2.28 6.14
N ILE A 222 -24.95 -1.59 7.16
CA ILE A 222 -25.70 -1.29 8.39
C ILE A 222 -26.91 -0.41 8.07
N ALA A 223 -26.72 0.68 7.31
CA ALA A 223 -27.79 1.60 6.93
C ALA A 223 -28.87 0.89 6.08
N THR A 224 -28.47 0.06 5.12
CA THR A 224 -29.36 -0.73 4.28
C THR A 224 -30.16 -1.75 5.09
N THR A 225 -29.52 -2.42 6.05
CA THR A 225 -30.20 -3.39 6.92
C THR A 225 -31.28 -2.71 7.76
N LEU A 226 -30.98 -1.54 8.35
CA LEU A 226 -31.98 -0.75 9.08
C LEU A 226 -33.11 -0.27 8.17
N GLY A 227 -32.79 0.18 6.95
CA GLY A 227 -33.79 0.56 5.95
C GLY A 227 -34.73 -0.58 5.58
N ILE A 228 -34.20 -1.77 5.34
CA ILE A 228 -35.00 -2.97 5.04
C ILE A 228 -35.91 -3.33 6.22
N ILE A 229 -35.41 -3.27 7.46
CA ILE A 229 -36.23 -3.56 8.66
C ILE A 229 -37.43 -2.60 8.74
N VAL A 230 -37.23 -1.31 8.50
CA VAL A 230 -38.32 -0.31 8.54
C VAL A 230 -39.35 -0.59 7.44
N VAL A 231 -38.90 -0.86 6.21
CA VAL A 231 -39.80 -1.17 5.09
C VAL A 231 -40.62 -2.43 5.37
N LEU A 232 -39.99 -3.49 5.90
CA LEU A 232 -40.69 -4.73 6.27
C LEU A 232 -41.69 -4.51 7.41
N TYR A 233 -41.34 -3.69 8.41
CA TYR A 233 -42.25 -3.36 9.51
C TYR A 233 -43.51 -2.65 9.00
N VAL A 234 -43.35 -1.61 8.16
CA VAL A 234 -44.48 -0.88 7.58
C VAL A 234 -45.35 -1.80 6.74
N ALA A 235 -44.76 -2.60 5.85
CA ALA A 235 -45.49 -3.55 5.01
C ALA A 235 -46.30 -4.56 5.84
N MET A 236 -45.71 -5.12 6.92
CA MET A 236 -46.42 -6.04 7.81
C MET A 236 -47.56 -5.35 8.55
N THR A 237 -47.38 -4.11 9.00
CA THR A 237 -48.46 -3.34 9.66
C THR A 237 -49.62 -3.03 8.72
N GLU A 238 -49.36 -2.71 7.45
CA GLU A 238 -50.39 -2.49 6.43
C GLU A 238 -51.17 -3.79 6.12
N ILE A 239 -50.49 -4.93 6.02
CA ILE A 239 -51.14 -6.22 5.79
C ILE A 239 -52.07 -6.60 6.97
N LEU A 240 -51.59 -6.42 8.20
CA LEU A 240 -52.34 -6.75 9.41
C LEU A 240 -53.58 -5.85 9.59
N THR A 241 -53.43 -4.54 9.36
CA THR A 241 -54.55 -3.61 9.40
C THR A 241 -55.51 -3.86 8.24
N GLY A 242 -55.03 -4.07 7.02
CA GLY A 242 -55.80 -4.44 5.82
C GLY A 242 -56.72 -5.66 6.02
N SER A 243 -56.21 -6.71 6.68
CA SER A 243 -56.99 -7.92 7.01
C SER A 243 -58.11 -7.65 8.01
N SER A 244 -57.94 -6.68 8.90
CA SER A 244 -58.93 -6.35 9.94
C SER A 244 -60.19 -5.72 9.35
N TYR A 245 -60.07 -4.92 8.29
CA TYR A 245 -61.20 -4.28 7.61
C TYR A 245 -62.03 -5.25 6.77
N LEU A 246 -61.43 -6.33 6.24
CA LEU A 246 -62.15 -7.36 5.48
C LEU A 246 -62.89 -8.39 6.36
N THR A 247 -62.56 -8.49 7.64
CA THR A 247 -63.20 -9.45 8.57
C THR A 247 -64.37 -8.84 9.35
N THR A 248 -64.60 -7.52 9.21
CA THR A 248 -65.65 -6.77 9.94
C THR A 248 -66.84 -6.39 9.04
N ILE A 249 -66.94 -6.98 7.85
CA ILE A 249 -68.07 -6.87 6.91
C ILE A 249 -68.72 -8.25 6.81
#